data_AF-A0AAP3CQ77-F1
#
_entry.id   AF-A0AAP3CQ77-F1
#
_cell.length_a   1.000
_cell.length_b   1.000
_cell.length_c   1.000
_cell.angle_alpha   90.00
_cell.angle_beta   90.00
_cell.angle_gamma   90.00
#
_symmetry.space_group_name_H-M   'P 1'
#
loop_
_entity.id
_entity.type
_entity.pdbx_description
1 polymer ?
#
loop_
_entity_poly.entity_id
_entity_poly.type
_entity_poly.pdbx_seq_one_letter_code
_entity_poly.pdbx_strand_id
1 'polypeptide(L)'
;HSDIVNFFNCLSEKHNWDRLSLGDIVRVQQNDLNTDIKAILSAITIDFEQSSISVTITNGKRVQSDFEKIVKTVYRTNKISTELNKRKIEWDKVTENFNIRNDRISVQPASPAIASDGTAITHKVNDNGSVDITIQWDYVDSDEDKYNIDGFEIYLHGSDDNEEYTFGSVQACENLQNVKYDRRTATFTGLPSNMYYTIGVQAYRRVDADIDINQILLSDIVKSSHPSENPYLPSPSVEVKGSLNGKVNGLYTISTEAKPEDPETGTIWINPKNNKQELFNGEEWIVSSAGSADSLNGFTASTTTSPNSIPVRNESGIISGSIDGNAELLGGRAASDYALAENIPVPPKFAKGTYTGDGTPSKQFPLAFTPDLVKITPISTEDTQLVIESQLGGYAYQVTSTGLSLIGGDLSYGAIGTNLFTTGSDSNCRGNKLNVKYIWEAYQQN
;
A
#
# COMPACT_ATOMS: atom_id res chain seq x y z
N HIS A 1 -44.93 37.23 20.12
CA HIS A 1 -45.34 38.18 21.15
C HIS A 1 -46.68 37.75 21.68
N SER A 2 -46.76 37.50 22.98
CA SER A 2 -47.99 37.13 23.66
C SER A 2 -48.16 38.17 24.77
N ASP A 3 -49.19 39.00 24.66
CA ASP A 3 -49.48 40.04 25.64
C ASP A 3 -50.08 39.37 26.89
N ILE A 4 -49.50 39.65 28.06
CA ILE A 4 -49.95 39.10 29.34
C ILE A 4 -50.66 40.20 30.12
N VAL A 5 -51.72 39.82 30.86
CA VAL A 5 -52.46 40.72 31.75
C VAL A 5 -51.52 41.31 32.81
N ASN A 6 -51.51 42.64 32.92
CA ASN A 6 -50.67 43.35 33.89
C ASN A 6 -51.20 43.20 35.32
N PHE A 7 -50.73 42.17 36.02
CA PHE A 7 -51.10 41.90 37.41
C PHE A 7 -50.46 42.88 38.41
N PHE A 8 -49.46 43.68 38.02
CA PHE A 8 -48.91 44.77 38.86
C PHE A 8 -49.88 45.96 39.00
N ASN A 9 -50.93 46.03 38.18
CA ASN A 9 -52.00 47.02 38.35
C ASN A 9 -53.14 46.54 39.26
N CYS A 10 -53.17 45.26 39.64
CA CYS A 10 -54.16 44.72 40.59
C CYS A 10 -53.66 44.86 42.04
N LEU A 11 -53.90 46.02 42.64
CA LEU A 11 -53.50 46.34 44.03
C LEU A 11 -54.05 45.36 45.08
N SER A 12 -55.18 44.69 44.80
CA SER A 12 -55.75 43.64 45.67
C SER A 12 -54.86 42.40 45.77
N GLU A 13 -54.01 42.14 44.78
CA GLU A 13 -53.17 40.94 44.66
C GLU A 13 -51.68 41.23 44.91
N LYS A 14 -51.36 42.35 45.57
CA LYS A 14 -49.97 42.81 45.80
C LYS A 14 -49.05 41.75 46.43
N HIS A 15 -49.59 40.84 47.24
CA HIS A 15 -48.83 39.76 47.86
C HIS A 15 -48.26 38.73 46.87
N ASN A 16 -48.75 38.69 45.63
CA ASN A 16 -48.26 37.79 44.58
C ASN A 16 -47.20 38.42 43.67
N TRP A 17 -46.85 39.70 43.86
CA TRP A 17 -45.93 40.42 42.96
C TRP A 17 -44.51 39.87 42.97
N ASP A 18 -44.07 39.29 44.10
CA ASP A 18 -42.73 38.69 44.23
C ASP A 18 -42.64 37.29 43.56
N ARG A 19 -43.74 36.76 43.03
CA ARG A 19 -43.80 35.40 42.47
C ARG A 19 -43.34 35.30 41.01
N LEU A 20 -43.03 36.43 40.37
CA LEU A 20 -42.52 36.48 39.00
C LEU A 20 -41.30 37.40 38.92
N SER A 21 -40.11 36.80 38.89
CA SER A 21 -38.83 37.48 38.82
C SER A 21 -38.06 37.12 37.56
N LEU A 22 -37.14 38.01 37.13
CA LEU A 22 -36.21 37.69 36.05
C LEU A 22 -35.34 36.49 36.45
N GLY A 23 -35.19 35.52 35.55
CA GLY A 23 -34.49 34.26 35.81
C GLY A 23 -35.40 33.11 36.24
N ASP A 24 -36.68 33.37 36.54
CA ASP A 24 -37.64 32.31 36.84
C ASP A 24 -37.90 31.42 35.62
N ILE A 25 -38.12 30.12 35.90
CA ILE A 25 -38.48 29.14 34.87
C ILE A 25 -40.00 29.18 34.72
N VAL A 26 -40.44 29.71 33.58
CA VAL A 26 -41.86 29.76 33.21
C VAL A 26 -42.20 28.61 32.28
N ARG A 27 -43.39 28.03 32.47
CA ARG A 27 -43.93 26.98 31.61
C ARG A 27 -44.85 27.63 30.58
N VAL A 28 -44.52 27.52 29.31
CA VAL A 28 -45.36 28.01 28.21
C VAL A 28 -46.11 26.82 27.65
N GLN A 29 -47.43 26.84 27.85
CA GLN A 29 -48.33 25.80 27.38
C GLN A 29 -49.22 26.38 26.27
N GLN A 30 -49.16 25.79 25.08
CA GLN A 30 -50.07 26.15 23.99
C GLN A 30 -50.89 24.92 23.61
N ASN A 31 -52.18 24.96 23.95
CA ASN A 31 -53.09 23.81 23.85
C ASN A 31 -53.30 23.34 22.40
N ASP A 32 -53.30 24.27 21.45
CA ASP A 32 -53.55 23.95 20.03
C ASP A 32 -52.41 23.20 19.36
N LEU A 33 -51.17 23.37 19.86
CA LEU A 33 -49.97 22.73 19.33
C LEU A 33 -49.46 21.58 20.22
N ASN A 34 -50.17 21.28 21.32
CA ASN A 34 -49.78 20.34 22.37
C ASN A 34 -48.32 20.53 22.84
N THR A 35 -47.87 21.78 22.87
CA THR A 35 -46.50 22.15 23.18
C THR A 35 -46.41 22.60 24.62
N ASP A 36 -45.51 21.97 25.38
CA ASP A 36 -45.20 22.29 26.76
C ASP A 36 -43.69 22.52 26.91
N ILE A 37 -43.29 23.79 27.02
CA ILE A 37 -41.88 24.17 27.06
C ILE A 37 -41.59 24.94 28.34
N LYS A 38 -40.51 24.56 29.02
CA LYS A 38 -39.91 25.34 30.11
C LYS A 38 -38.92 26.35 29.52
N ALA A 39 -39.13 27.63 29.75
CA ALA A 39 -38.27 28.71 29.29
C ALA A 39 -37.87 29.62 30.46
N ILE A 40 -36.73 30.30 30.34
CA ILE A 40 -36.30 31.27 31.36
C ILE A 40 -36.78 32.65 30.95
N LEU A 41 -37.38 33.37 31.90
CA LEU A 41 -37.80 34.75 31.74
C LEU A 41 -36.57 35.67 31.75
N SER A 42 -36.18 36.20 30.58
CA SER A 42 -34.94 36.99 30.44
C SER A 42 -35.18 38.50 30.48
N ALA A 43 -36.39 38.95 30.16
CA ALA A 43 -36.78 40.35 30.30
C ALA A 43 -38.30 40.48 30.53
N ILE A 44 -38.68 41.48 31.32
CA ILE A 44 -40.06 41.93 31.50
C ILE A 44 -40.06 43.41 31.14
N THR A 45 -40.87 43.80 30.17
CA THR A 45 -41.10 45.19 29.80
C THR A 45 -42.52 45.55 30.20
N ILE A 46 -42.66 46.57 31.05
CA ILE A 46 -43.95 47.04 31.53
C ILE A 46 -44.21 48.39 30.86
N ASP A 47 -45.29 48.47 30.10
CA ASP A 47 -45.82 49.75 29.62
C ASP A 47 -46.84 50.24 30.65
N PHE A 48 -46.44 51.25 31.42
CA PHE A 48 -47.29 51.85 32.46
C PHE A 48 -48.45 52.67 31.90
N GLU A 49 -48.36 53.16 30.66
CA GLU A 49 -49.42 53.95 30.03
C GLU A 49 -50.49 53.04 29.41
N GLN A 50 -50.08 51.94 28.78
CA GLN A 50 -50.99 51.00 28.13
C GLN A 50 -51.42 49.83 29.01
N SER A 51 -50.92 49.75 30.27
CA SER A 51 -51.21 48.67 31.21
C SER A 51 -50.93 47.27 30.66
N SER A 52 -49.90 47.13 29.83
CA SER A 52 -49.49 45.86 29.21
C SER A 52 -48.13 45.41 29.73
N ILE A 53 -47.94 44.09 29.84
CA ILE A 53 -46.64 43.48 30.14
C ILE A 53 -46.24 42.61 28.95
N SER A 54 -45.07 42.91 28.40
CA SER A 54 -44.40 42.06 27.40
C SER A 54 -43.25 41.32 28.06
N VAL A 55 -43.16 40.02 27.80
CA VAL A 55 -42.11 39.15 28.35
C VAL A 55 -41.27 38.56 27.23
N THR A 56 -39.96 38.56 27.43
CA THR A 56 -39.01 37.88 26.54
C THR A 56 -38.55 36.60 27.21
N ILE A 57 -38.73 35.48 26.51
CA ILE A 57 -38.35 34.14 26.96
C ILE A 57 -37.26 33.59 26.05
N THR A 58 -36.28 32.88 26.60
CA THR A 58 -35.16 32.31 25.83
C THR A 58 -35.09 30.80 25.96
N ASN A 59 -34.77 30.12 24.85
CA ASN A 59 -34.60 28.66 24.78
C ASN A 59 -33.10 28.34 24.59
N GLY A 60 -32.47 27.73 25.59
CA GLY A 60 -31.20 26.98 25.47
C GLY A 60 -29.90 27.75 25.22
N LYS A 61 -28.94 27.56 26.17
CA LYS A 61 -27.50 27.92 26.18
C LYS A 61 -27.16 29.40 26.44
N ARG A 62 -26.69 29.62 27.68
CA ARG A 62 -26.37 30.88 28.36
C ARG A 62 -25.20 31.64 27.69
N VAL A 63 -25.48 32.82 27.11
CA VAL A 63 -24.47 33.88 26.94
C VAL A 63 -24.45 34.66 28.26
N GLN A 64 -23.36 34.54 29.02
CA GLN A 64 -23.23 35.18 30.33
C GLN A 64 -22.92 36.67 30.17
N SER A 65 -23.68 37.52 30.87
CA SER A 65 -23.36 38.95 31.00
C SER A 65 -22.09 39.13 31.85
N ASP A 66 -21.38 40.26 31.70
CA ASP A 66 -20.15 40.49 32.46
C ASP A 66 -20.39 40.54 33.98
N PHE A 67 -21.58 40.96 34.42
CA PHE A 67 -21.99 40.86 35.81
C PHE A 67 -22.23 39.41 36.24
N GLU A 68 -22.82 38.55 35.40
CA GLU A 68 -22.92 37.12 35.70
C GLU A 68 -21.56 36.45 35.73
N LYS A 69 -20.60 36.83 34.87
CA LYS A 69 -19.21 36.34 34.96
C LYS A 69 -18.57 36.78 36.28
N ILE A 70 -18.74 38.02 36.70
CA ILE A 70 -18.22 38.53 37.98
C ILE A 70 -18.88 37.80 39.15
N VAL A 71 -20.19 37.63 39.15
CA VAL A 71 -20.93 36.91 40.20
C VAL A 71 -20.53 35.43 40.22
N LYS A 72 -20.35 34.79 39.06
CA LYS A 72 -19.87 33.40 38.98
C LYS A 72 -18.42 33.28 39.42
N THR A 73 -17.57 34.27 39.12
CA THR A 73 -16.20 34.36 39.64
C THR A 73 -16.22 34.57 41.15
N VAL A 74 -17.06 35.45 41.70
CA VAL A 74 -17.19 35.67 43.15
C VAL A 74 -17.77 34.44 43.86
N TYR A 75 -18.77 33.76 43.29
CA TYR A 75 -19.26 32.49 43.82
C TYR A 75 -18.23 31.37 43.67
N ARG A 76 -17.45 31.35 42.59
CA ARG A 76 -16.36 30.39 42.41
C ARG A 76 -15.22 30.69 43.37
N THR A 77 -14.90 31.95 43.66
CA THR A 77 -13.92 32.37 44.68
C THR A 77 -14.44 32.09 46.09
N ASN A 78 -15.71 32.32 46.38
CA ASN A 78 -16.33 31.99 47.66
C ASN A 78 -16.48 30.48 47.84
N LYS A 79 -16.79 29.73 46.77
CA LYS A 79 -16.82 28.27 46.78
C LYS A 79 -15.41 27.69 46.87
N ILE A 80 -14.42 28.27 46.21
CA ILE A 80 -12.99 27.94 46.36
C ILE A 80 -12.56 28.27 47.77
N SER A 81 -12.97 29.39 48.37
CA SER A 81 -12.66 29.76 49.74
C SER A 81 -13.36 28.85 50.74
N THR A 82 -14.60 28.44 50.47
CA THR A 82 -15.36 27.51 51.34
C THR A 82 -14.88 26.07 51.18
N GLU A 83 -14.47 25.65 49.98
CA GLU A 83 -13.83 24.36 49.72
C GLU A 83 -12.38 24.36 50.23
N LEU A 84 -11.63 25.47 50.16
CA LEU A 84 -10.35 25.65 50.85
C LEU A 84 -10.56 25.59 52.34
N ASN A 85 -11.56 26.26 52.90
CA ASN A 85 -11.85 26.25 54.34
C ASN A 85 -12.38 24.88 54.80
N LYS A 86 -13.20 24.18 54.01
CA LYS A 86 -13.65 22.80 54.30
C LYS A 86 -12.54 21.79 54.14
N ARG A 87 -11.72 21.91 53.08
CA ARG A 87 -10.49 21.13 52.95
C ARG A 87 -9.54 21.46 54.09
N LYS A 88 -9.41 22.72 54.51
CA LYS A 88 -8.58 23.14 55.67
C LYS A 88 -9.11 22.50 56.96
N ILE A 89 -10.43 22.47 57.18
CA ILE A 89 -11.07 21.77 58.31
C ILE A 89 -10.95 20.22 58.22
N GLU A 90 -10.94 19.63 57.02
CA GLU A 90 -10.67 18.20 56.81
C GLU A 90 -9.17 17.88 56.94
N TRP A 91 -8.28 18.78 56.51
CA TRP A 91 -6.83 18.72 56.69
C TRP A 91 -6.47 18.83 58.18
N ASP A 92 -7.11 19.73 58.92
CA ASP A 92 -6.95 19.85 60.38
C ASP A 92 -7.45 18.61 61.14
N LYS A 93 -8.32 17.79 60.52
CA LYS A 93 -8.78 16.50 61.06
C LYS A 93 -8.00 15.28 60.57
N VAL A 94 -7.24 15.39 59.48
CA VAL A 94 -6.35 14.34 58.97
C VAL A 94 -4.92 14.49 59.52
N THR A 95 -4.60 15.64 60.12
CA THR A 95 -3.32 15.92 60.78
C THR A 95 -3.38 15.54 62.25
N GLU A 96 -3.56 14.24 62.55
CA GLU A 96 -3.14 13.76 63.86
C GLU A 96 -1.61 13.89 63.93
N ASN A 97 -1.19 14.74 64.87
CA ASN A 97 0.15 15.16 65.21
C ASN A 97 1.00 13.96 65.66
N PHE A 98 1.51 13.18 64.71
CA PHE A 98 2.41 12.04 64.93
C PHE A 98 3.88 12.44 64.89
N ASN A 99 4.28 13.38 65.75
CA ASN A 99 5.53 13.38 66.52
C ASN A 99 5.58 14.69 67.31
N ILE A 100 5.65 14.58 68.64
CA ILE A 100 5.53 15.67 69.60
C ILE A 100 6.43 16.86 69.19
N ARG A 101 5.78 17.91 68.64
CA ARG A 101 6.29 19.25 68.31
C ARG A 101 7.18 19.43 67.07
N ASN A 102 7.05 18.62 66.01
CA ASN A 102 7.77 18.92 64.76
C ASN A 102 7.33 20.27 64.15
N ASP A 103 6.11 20.71 64.43
CA ASP A 103 5.52 22.02 64.13
C ASP A 103 6.30 23.25 64.65
N ARG A 104 7.26 23.08 65.57
CA ARG A 104 8.13 24.14 66.10
C ARG A 104 9.52 24.18 65.47
N ILE A 105 9.84 23.25 64.58
CA ILE A 105 11.17 23.13 63.96
C ILE A 105 11.27 24.10 62.78
N SER A 106 12.14 25.12 62.90
CA SER A 106 12.40 26.12 61.85
C SER A 106 13.42 25.68 60.79
N VAL A 107 14.08 24.55 60.98
CA VAL A 107 15.06 23.99 60.03
C VAL A 107 14.34 23.57 58.75
N GLN A 108 14.80 24.08 57.60
CA GLN A 108 14.24 23.71 56.30
C GLN A 108 14.35 22.19 56.06
N PRO A 109 13.28 21.53 55.57
CA PRO A 109 13.35 20.14 55.15
C PRO A 109 14.46 19.89 54.13
N ALA A 110 15.18 18.78 54.28
CA ALA A 110 16.14 18.36 53.26
C ALA A 110 15.41 17.99 51.97
N SER A 111 16.05 18.22 50.82
CA SER A 111 15.50 17.82 49.52
C SER A 111 15.59 16.30 49.34
N PRO A 112 14.57 15.66 48.72
CA PRO A 112 14.65 14.27 48.29
C PRO A 112 15.79 14.02 47.30
N ALA A 113 16.20 12.76 47.18
CA ALA A 113 17.18 12.34 46.18
C ALA A 113 16.47 11.52 45.08
N ILE A 114 16.66 11.90 43.82
CA ILE A 114 16.16 11.17 42.65
C ILE A 114 17.36 10.48 41.99
N ALA A 115 17.23 9.19 41.67
CA ALA A 115 18.29 8.44 41.03
C ALA A 115 18.64 9.06 39.66
N SER A 116 19.94 9.22 39.39
CA SER A 116 20.43 9.83 38.14
C SER A 116 20.77 8.81 37.07
N ASP A 117 20.41 7.54 37.26
CA ASP A 117 20.75 6.40 36.40
C ASP A 117 19.65 6.03 35.40
N GLY A 118 18.58 6.83 35.33
CA GLY A 118 17.45 6.61 34.42
C GLY A 118 16.46 5.55 34.90
N THR A 119 16.47 5.23 36.21
CA THR A 119 15.55 4.27 36.82
C THR A 119 14.47 4.91 37.69
N ALA A 120 14.51 6.24 37.86
CA ALA A 120 13.62 6.94 38.78
C ALA A 120 12.18 7.01 38.25
N ILE A 121 11.99 7.08 36.92
CA ILE A 121 10.67 7.21 36.30
C ILE A 121 10.36 5.97 35.46
N THR A 122 9.23 5.35 35.75
CA THR A 122 8.69 4.22 34.99
C THR A 122 7.26 4.49 34.55
N HIS A 123 6.76 3.76 33.56
CA HIS A 123 5.35 3.84 33.17
C HIS A 123 4.77 2.47 32.85
N LYS A 124 3.43 2.38 32.93
CA LYS A 124 2.63 1.27 32.44
C LYS A 124 1.67 1.77 31.38
N VAL A 125 1.67 1.14 30.21
CA VAL A 125 0.70 1.43 29.14
C VAL A 125 -0.62 0.71 29.42
N ASN A 126 -1.72 1.47 29.42
CA ASN A 126 -3.07 0.97 29.57
C ASN A 126 -3.68 0.63 28.21
N ASP A 127 -4.67 -0.28 28.18
CA ASP A 127 -5.30 -0.72 26.94
C ASP A 127 -6.00 0.41 26.16
N ASN A 128 -6.42 1.47 26.85
CA ASN A 128 -7.03 2.65 26.23
C ASN A 128 -6.00 3.65 25.63
N GLY A 129 -4.70 3.32 25.63
CA GLY A 129 -3.61 4.17 25.13
C GLY A 129 -3.13 5.24 26.11
N SER A 130 -3.73 5.35 27.29
CA SER A 130 -3.15 6.16 28.37
C SER A 130 -1.98 5.44 29.05
N VAL A 131 -1.20 6.16 29.83
CA VAL A 131 -0.12 5.62 30.65
C VAL A 131 -0.30 6.01 32.11
N ASP A 132 0.14 5.12 32.99
CA ASP A 132 0.31 5.41 34.42
C ASP A 132 1.81 5.62 34.67
N ILE A 133 2.22 6.83 35.02
CA ILE A 133 3.63 7.19 35.23
C ILE A 133 3.92 7.18 36.73
N THR A 134 4.99 6.47 37.11
CA THR A 134 5.43 6.32 38.49
C THR A 134 6.82 6.90 38.66
N ILE A 135 6.98 7.79 39.66
CA ILE A 135 8.27 8.33 40.10
C ILE A 135 8.67 7.66 41.42
N GLN A 136 9.96 7.42 41.59
CA GLN A 136 10.59 6.97 42.83
C GLN A 136 11.67 7.96 43.29
N TRP A 137 11.78 8.14 44.60
CA TRP A 137 12.83 8.94 45.24
C TRP A 137 13.30 8.29 46.53
N ASP A 138 14.50 8.66 46.95
CA ASP A 138 15.04 8.33 48.26
C ASP A 138 14.94 9.52 49.22
N TYR A 139 14.84 9.20 50.50
CA TYR A 139 14.87 10.16 51.60
C TYR A 139 15.52 9.51 52.80
N VAL A 140 16.40 10.25 53.49
CA VAL A 140 17.12 9.73 54.64
C VAL A 140 16.16 9.56 55.81
N ASP A 141 16.13 8.36 56.38
CA ASP A 141 15.40 8.08 57.62
C ASP A 141 16.29 8.42 58.82
N SER A 142 16.07 9.58 59.42
CA SER A 142 16.83 10.08 60.56
C SER A 142 15.97 11.03 61.42
N ASP A 143 16.27 11.08 62.71
CA ASP A 143 15.61 11.97 63.68
C ASP A 143 16.16 13.41 63.65
N GLU A 144 17.12 13.71 62.77
CA GLU A 144 17.59 15.10 62.60
C GLU A 144 16.46 16.02 62.13
N ASP A 145 16.46 17.25 62.64
CA ASP A 145 15.45 18.27 62.36
C ASP A 145 15.12 18.45 60.87
N LYS A 146 16.10 18.33 59.96
CA LYS A 146 15.87 18.46 58.50
C LYS A 146 15.15 17.28 57.85
N TYR A 147 15.17 16.09 58.47
CA TYR A 147 14.54 14.87 57.93
C TYR A 147 13.19 14.56 58.59
N ASN A 148 12.85 15.25 59.68
CA ASN A 148 11.54 15.17 60.32
C ASN A 148 10.48 15.89 59.46
N ILE A 149 9.79 15.20 58.56
CA ILE A 149 8.83 15.82 57.62
C ILE A 149 7.44 15.21 57.77
N ASP A 150 6.42 15.91 57.28
CA ASP A 150 5.04 15.40 57.28
C ASP A 150 4.71 14.64 55.99
N GLY A 151 5.35 15.02 54.88
CA GLY A 151 5.12 14.37 53.60
C GLY A 151 5.92 14.95 52.45
N PHE A 152 5.52 14.52 51.25
CA PHE A 152 6.08 14.99 49.99
C PHE A 152 4.98 15.56 49.08
N GLU A 153 5.35 16.59 48.35
CA GLU A 153 4.58 17.18 47.27
C GLU A 153 5.24 16.79 45.94
N ILE A 154 4.47 16.13 45.09
CA ILE A 154 4.89 15.67 43.77
C ILE A 154 4.18 16.51 42.73
N TYR A 155 4.96 17.16 41.89
CA TYR A 155 4.50 17.97 40.78
C TYR A 155 4.65 17.23 39.48
N LEU A 156 3.65 17.32 38.62
CA LEU A 156 3.68 16.83 37.25
C LEU A 156 3.31 17.96 36.30
N HIS A 157 4.13 18.17 35.28
CA HIS A 157 3.82 19.04 34.16
C HIS A 157 3.94 18.24 32.86
N GLY A 158 2.90 18.28 32.03
CA GLY A 158 2.88 17.66 30.69
C GLY A 158 2.96 18.72 29.59
N SER A 159 3.78 18.47 28.57
CA SER A 159 3.98 19.34 27.41
C SER A 159 4.06 18.52 26.11
N ASP A 160 3.75 19.14 24.98
CA ASP A 160 4.02 18.58 23.64
C ASP A 160 5.48 18.78 23.21
N ASP A 161 6.20 19.69 23.89
CA ASP A 161 7.58 20.04 23.59
C ASP A 161 8.58 19.28 24.49
N ASN A 162 9.71 18.87 23.91
CA ASN A 162 10.82 18.25 24.62
C ASN A 162 11.73 19.29 25.29
N GLU A 163 11.13 20.15 26.12
CA GLU A 163 11.83 21.22 26.83
C GLU A 163 11.72 21.01 28.33
N GLU A 164 12.82 21.29 29.02
CA GLU A 164 12.87 21.19 30.47
C GLU A 164 11.94 22.23 31.13
N TYR A 165 11.09 21.77 32.05
CA TYR A 165 10.16 22.65 32.76
C TYR A 165 10.72 23.14 34.11
N THR A 166 10.43 24.40 34.44
CA THR A 166 10.72 24.98 35.76
C THR A 166 9.42 25.13 36.55
N PHE A 167 9.28 24.35 37.63
CA PHE A 167 8.12 24.41 38.52
C PHE A 167 7.98 25.77 39.21
N GLY A 168 6.74 26.20 39.39
CA GLY A 168 6.37 27.53 39.89
C GLY A 168 6.25 28.60 38.79
N SER A 169 6.67 28.32 37.55
CA SER A 169 6.57 29.28 36.44
C SER A 169 5.11 29.49 35.99
N VAL A 170 4.32 28.42 35.91
CA VAL A 170 2.90 28.46 35.55
C VAL A 170 2.12 27.42 36.37
N GLN A 171 1.87 27.73 37.64
CA GLN A 171 1.23 26.83 38.61
C GLN A 171 -0.11 26.24 38.14
N ALA A 172 -0.86 26.94 37.28
CA ALA A 172 -2.13 26.46 36.75
C ALA A 172 -1.99 25.25 35.79
N CYS A 173 -0.78 25.00 35.27
CA CYS A 173 -0.46 23.90 34.37
C CYS A 173 0.27 22.74 35.07
N GLU A 174 0.32 22.77 36.41
CA GLU A 174 0.98 21.76 37.24
C GLU A 174 -0.08 20.94 37.96
N ASN A 175 0.08 19.61 37.94
CA ASN A 175 -0.72 18.71 38.75
C ASN A 175 0.06 18.37 40.01
N LEU A 176 -0.55 18.63 41.18
CA LEU A 176 0.06 18.43 42.49
C LEU A 176 -0.57 17.24 43.20
N GLN A 177 0.26 16.29 43.61
CA GLN A 177 -0.10 15.16 44.45
C GLN A 177 0.65 15.20 45.78
N ASN A 178 -0.06 14.99 46.88
CA ASN A 178 0.53 14.90 48.21
C ASN A 178 0.59 13.43 48.65
N VAL A 179 1.72 13.02 49.22
CA VAL A 179 1.89 11.70 49.86
C VAL A 179 2.48 11.85 51.26
N LYS A 180 2.27 10.83 52.09
CA LYS A 180 2.79 10.78 53.46
C LYS A 180 4.31 10.61 53.49
N TYR A 181 4.93 11.00 54.61
CA TYR A 181 6.38 10.94 54.84
C TYR A 181 7.00 9.54 54.69
N ASP A 182 6.22 8.47 54.85
CA ASP A 182 6.67 7.08 54.72
C ASP A 182 6.71 6.58 53.27
N ARG A 183 6.24 7.39 52.31
CA ARG A 183 6.22 7.04 50.89
C ARG A 183 7.49 7.48 50.18
N ARG A 184 7.93 6.65 49.23
CA ARG A 184 9.10 6.86 48.36
C ARG A 184 8.72 6.77 46.87
N THR A 185 7.42 6.75 46.59
CA THR A 185 6.88 6.64 45.24
C THR A 185 5.51 7.29 45.11
N ALA A 186 5.20 7.78 43.91
CA ALA A 186 3.89 8.31 43.54
C ALA A 186 3.57 7.95 42.08
N THR A 187 2.30 7.72 41.79
CA THR A 187 1.81 7.35 40.45
C THR A 187 0.72 8.31 39.99
N PHE A 188 0.89 8.85 38.79
CA PHE A 188 -0.14 9.61 38.07
C PHE A 188 -0.75 8.73 37.00
N THR A 189 -2.07 8.52 37.07
CA THR A 189 -2.78 7.56 36.23
C THR A 189 -3.52 8.22 35.07
N GLY A 190 -3.65 7.51 33.95
CA GLY A 190 -4.50 7.94 32.83
C GLY A 190 -3.95 9.13 32.05
N LEU A 191 -2.64 9.30 32.02
CA LEU A 191 -1.95 10.37 31.29
C LEU A 191 -1.82 10.02 29.79
N PRO A 192 -1.81 11.00 28.87
CA PRO A 192 -1.46 10.75 27.47
C PRO A 192 -0.06 10.13 27.32
N SER A 193 0.10 9.08 26.51
CA SER A 193 1.39 8.39 26.34
C SER A 193 2.42 9.18 25.54
N ASN A 194 1.93 10.09 24.68
CA ASN A 194 2.69 10.81 23.66
C ASN A 194 3.05 12.25 24.03
N MET A 195 3.05 12.57 25.32
CA MET A 195 3.47 13.87 25.85
C MET A 195 4.75 13.73 26.66
N TYR A 196 5.52 14.81 26.72
CA TYR A 196 6.70 14.96 27.56
C TYR A 196 6.28 15.37 28.97
N TYR A 197 6.79 14.67 29.99
CA TYR A 197 6.46 14.93 31.39
C TYR A 197 7.68 15.34 32.18
N THR A 198 7.60 16.49 32.85
CA THR A 198 8.54 16.85 33.91
C THR A 198 7.92 16.51 35.25
N ILE A 199 8.66 15.81 36.12
CA ILE A 199 8.22 15.43 37.46
C ILE A 199 9.16 16.04 38.49
N GLY A 200 8.59 16.72 39.48
CA GLY A 200 9.30 17.33 40.59
C GLY A 200 8.85 16.74 41.92
N VAL A 201 9.76 16.57 42.87
CA VAL A 201 9.45 16.12 44.23
C VAL A 201 10.03 17.11 45.22
N GLN A 202 9.25 17.51 46.22
CA GLN A 202 9.75 18.27 47.36
C GLN A 202 9.22 17.69 48.67
N ALA A 203 10.00 17.81 49.73
CA ALA A 203 9.56 17.48 51.08
C ALA A 203 8.90 18.70 51.72
N TYR A 204 7.88 18.48 52.55
CA TYR A 204 7.23 19.55 53.31
C TYR A 204 7.07 19.21 54.80
N ARG A 205 7.03 20.27 55.60
CA ARG A 205 6.63 20.24 57.00
C ARG A 205 5.65 21.37 57.29
N ARG A 206 4.57 21.08 58.00
CA ARG A 206 3.64 22.06 58.55
C ARG A 206 4.18 22.57 59.87
N VAL A 207 4.15 23.89 60.03
CA VAL A 207 4.70 24.56 61.20
C VAL A 207 3.72 25.61 61.71
N ASP A 208 3.89 26.02 62.97
CA ASP A 208 3.12 27.11 63.52
C ASP A 208 3.36 28.42 62.75
N ALA A 209 2.36 29.31 62.76
CA ALA A 209 2.42 30.59 62.06
C ALA A 209 3.52 31.54 62.58
N ASP A 210 4.05 31.30 63.78
CA ASP A 210 5.19 32.04 64.33
C ASP A 210 6.55 31.51 63.85
N ILE A 211 6.62 30.31 63.27
CA ILE A 211 7.80 29.75 62.61
C ILE A 211 7.85 30.20 61.15
N ASP A 212 6.77 29.98 60.40
CA ASP A 212 6.60 30.47 59.03
C ASP A 212 5.16 30.97 58.86
N ILE A 213 5.01 32.17 58.29
CA ILE A 213 3.69 32.80 58.11
C ILE A 213 2.76 31.98 57.21
N ASN A 214 3.31 31.21 56.28
CA ASN A 214 2.58 30.31 55.39
C ASN A 214 2.25 28.96 56.07
N GLN A 215 2.73 28.75 57.31
CA GLN A 215 2.54 27.53 58.10
C GLN A 215 3.09 26.27 57.42
N ILE A 216 4.04 26.44 56.51
CA ILE A 216 4.67 25.34 55.77
C ILE A 216 6.12 25.70 55.44
N LEU A 217 7.03 24.75 55.66
CA LEU A 217 8.40 24.78 55.19
C LEU A 217 8.55 23.76 54.06
N LEU A 218 9.21 24.17 52.98
CA LEU A 218 9.41 23.36 51.77
C LEU A 218 10.91 23.18 51.52
N SER A 219 11.30 21.99 51.07
CA SER A 219 12.62 21.79 50.45
C SER A 219 12.67 22.42 49.05
N ASP A 220 13.83 22.38 48.41
CA ASP A 220 13.88 22.62 46.97
C ASP A 220 13.12 21.52 46.22
N ILE A 221 12.52 21.88 45.07
CA ILE A 221 11.93 20.92 44.14
C ILE A 221 13.06 20.24 43.37
N VAL A 222 13.22 18.94 43.58
CA VAL A 222 14.18 18.13 42.84
C VAL A 222 13.52 17.45 41.65
N LYS A 223 14.27 17.32 40.55
CA LYS A 223 13.88 16.62 39.33
C LYS A 223 14.95 15.58 38.99
N SER A 224 14.62 14.62 38.12
CA SER A 224 15.67 13.76 37.57
C SER A 224 16.66 14.58 36.76
N SER A 225 17.96 14.27 36.93
CA SER A 225 19.03 14.83 36.11
C SER A 225 19.35 13.95 34.89
N HIS A 226 18.69 12.79 34.75
CA HIS A 226 18.91 11.89 33.63
C HIS A 226 18.24 12.45 32.35
N PRO A 227 18.94 12.52 31.20
CA PRO A 227 18.42 13.15 29.98
C PRO A 227 17.13 12.55 29.41
N SER A 228 16.82 11.28 29.71
CA SER A 228 15.59 10.62 29.25
C SER A 228 14.41 10.76 30.24
N GLU A 229 14.61 11.42 31.37
CA GLU A 229 13.61 11.54 32.45
C GLU A 229 13.22 13.00 32.74
N ASN A 230 13.86 13.97 32.08
CA ASN A 230 13.60 15.39 32.27
C ASN A 230 13.74 16.15 30.93
N PRO A 231 12.68 16.22 30.12
CA PRO A 231 11.37 15.60 30.36
C PRO A 231 11.30 14.12 29.92
N TYR A 232 10.45 13.35 30.61
CA TYR A 232 10.20 11.94 30.34
C TYR A 232 9.15 11.75 29.24
N LEU A 233 9.48 10.97 28.20
CA LEU A 233 8.53 10.57 27.16
C LEU A 233 8.18 9.08 27.31
N PRO A 234 6.95 8.72 27.69
CA PRO A 234 6.54 7.32 27.81
C PRO A 234 6.58 6.57 26.48
N SER A 235 5.97 7.14 25.43
CA SER A 235 5.96 6.56 24.09
C SER A 235 5.81 7.67 23.05
N PRO A 236 6.47 7.61 21.88
CA PRO A 236 6.26 8.59 20.80
C PRO A 236 4.88 8.48 20.15
N SER A 237 4.09 7.45 20.46
CA SER A 237 2.75 7.23 19.89
C SER A 237 1.74 6.67 20.89
N VAL A 238 0.46 6.85 20.59
CA VAL A 238 -0.66 6.32 21.38
C VAL A 238 -1.13 5.01 20.75
N GLU A 239 -0.94 3.91 21.46
CA GLU A 239 -1.42 2.58 21.04
C GLU A 239 -2.66 2.19 21.85
N VAL A 240 -3.78 1.94 21.18
CA VAL A 240 -5.01 1.44 21.81
C VAL A 240 -5.14 -0.06 21.54
N LYS A 241 -5.22 -0.85 22.60
CA LYS A 241 -5.41 -2.30 22.55
C LYS A 241 -6.88 -2.61 22.81
N GLY A 242 -7.57 -3.14 21.80
CA GLY A 242 -8.96 -3.55 21.94
C GLY A 242 -9.63 -3.84 20.61
N SER A 243 -10.86 -4.37 20.69
CA SER A 243 -11.73 -4.51 19.53
C SER A 243 -12.32 -3.15 19.17
N LEU A 244 -12.08 -2.71 17.95
CA LEU A 244 -12.74 -1.54 17.38
C LEU A 244 -14.15 -1.96 16.89
N ASN A 245 -15.16 -1.17 17.23
CA ASN A 245 -16.48 -1.22 16.59
C ASN A 245 -16.95 0.23 16.40
N GLY A 246 -16.73 0.79 15.21
CA GLY A 246 -17.03 2.20 14.95
C GLY A 246 -16.50 2.69 13.62
N LYS A 247 -16.51 4.01 13.40
CA LYS A 247 -16.02 4.61 12.15
C LYS A 247 -14.57 5.10 12.28
N VAL A 248 -13.69 4.71 11.36
CA VAL A 248 -12.35 5.27 11.18
C VAL A 248 -12.35 6.04 9.86
N ASN A 249 -12.07 7.34 9.92
CA ASN A 249 -12.14 8.24 8.76
C ASN A 249 -13.47 8.15 7.97
N GLY A 250 -14.58 7.89 8.66
CA GLY A 250 -15.91 7.74 8.07
C GLY A 250 -16.28 6.34 7.60
N LEU A 251 -15.33 5.39 7.58
CA LEU A 251 -15.56 3.98 7.22
C LEU A 251 -15.85 3.16 8.46
N TYR A 252 -16.89 2.32 8.44
CA TYR A 252 -17.20 1.46 9.56
C TYR A 252 -16.19 0.30 9.62
N THR A 253 -15.44 0.21 10.71
CA THR A 253 -14.39 -0.80 10.91
C THR A 253 -14.68 -1.59 12.19
N ILE A 254 -14.64 -2.91 12.07
CA ILE A 254 -14.84 -3.85 13.18
C ILE A 254 -13.61 -4.75 13.30
N SER A 255 -13.00 -4.81 14.49
CA SER A 255 -11.86 -5.70 14.77
C SER A 255 -12.25 -6.77 15.79
N THR A 256 -12.64 -7.95 15.31
CA THR A 256 -13.16 -9.07 16.13
C THR A 256 -12.74 -10.41 15.54
N GLU A 257 -12.65 -11.46 16.38
CA GLU A 257 -12.28 -12.80 15.89
C GLU A 257 -13.34 -13.43 14.97
N ALA A 258 -14.61 -13.12 15.23
CA ALA A 258 -15.76 -13.53 14.42
C ALA A 258 -16.33 -12.33 13.65
N LYS A 259 -16.91 -12.60 12.48
CA LYS A 259 -17.61 -11.59 11.68
C LYS A 259 -18.88 -11.13 12.40
N PRO A 260 -19.28 -9.86 12.24
CA PRO A 260 -20.60 -9.41 12.66
C PRO A 260 -21.69 -10.13 11.85
N GLU A 261 -22.81 -10.44 12.49
CA GLU A 261 -23.94 -11.14 11.86
C GLU A 261 -24.70 -10.21 10.89
N ASP A 262 -24.88 -8.94 11.25
CA ASP A 262 -25.61 -7.93 10.46
C ASP A 262 -24.74 -6.69 10.14
N PRO A 263 -23.76 -6.79 9.21
CA PRO A 263 -22.94 -5.65 8.79
C PRO A 263 -23.70 -4.67 7.87
N GLU A 264 -23.43 -3.37 8.01
CA GLU A 264 -23.84 -2.37 7.01
C GLU A 264 -22.95 -2.45 5.76
N THR A 265 -23.49 -2.12 4.59
CA THR A 265 -22.68 -1.97 3.36
C THR A 265 -21.52 -1.00 3.59
N GLY A 266 -20.31 -1.40 3.23
CA GLY A 266 -19.10 -0.62 3.44
C GLY A 266 -18.36 -0.92 4.75
N THR A 267 -18.82 -1.92 5.53
CA THR A 267 -18.14 -2.37 6.75
C THR A 267 -16.83 -3.09 6.42
N ILE A 268 -15.72 -2.67 7.03
CA ILE A 268 -14.43 -3.35 7.00
C ILE A 268 -14.30 -4.18 8.27
N TRP A 269 -14.21 -5.50 8.12
CA TRP A 269 -13.90 -6.41 9.21
C TRP A 269 -12.42 -6.78 9.20
N ILE A 270 -11.80 -6.78 10.37
CA ILE A 270 -10.40 -7.13 10.60
C ILE A 270 -10.36 -8.25 11.63
N ASN A 271 -9.74 -9.38 11.30
CA ASN A 271 -9.51 -10.44 12.27
C ASN A 271 -8.18 -10.21 13.01
N PRO A 272 -8.18 -9.96 14.33
CA PRO A 272 -6.96 -9.63 15.06
C PRO A 272 -5.99 -10.81 15.21
N LYS A 273 -6.40 -12.06 14.98
CA LYS A 273 -5.52 -13.25 15.10
C LYS A 273 -4.62 -13.45 13.89
N ASN A 274 -5.08 -13.07 12.70
CA ASN A 274 -4.38 -13.34 11.44
C ASN A 274 -4.28 -12.11 10.52
N ASN A 275 -4.72 -10.94 10.99
CA ASN A 275 -4.76 -9.68 10.23
C ASN A 275 -5.50 -9.76 8.88
N LYS A 276 -6.42 -10.73 8.72
CA LYS A 276 -7.27 -10.82 7.53
C LYS A 276 -8.26 -9.66 7.52
N GLN A 277 -8.40 -8.99 6.37
CA GLN A 277 -9.36 -7.90 6.19
C GLN A 277 -10.37 -8.21 5.09
N GLU A 278 -11.64 -7.99 5.38
CA GLU A 278 -12.74 -8.17 4.43
C GLU A 278 -13.69 -6.97 4.46
N LEU A 279 -14.19 -6.56 3.30
CA LEU A 279 -15.17 -5.50 3.12
C LEU A 279 -16.53 -6.14 2.84
N PHE A 280 -17.60 -5.66 3.48
CA PHE A 280 -18.96 -6.08 3.17
C PHE A 280 -19.54 -5.19 2.06
N ASN A 281 -19.91 -5.75 0.92
CA ASN A 281 -20.44 -4.99 -0.23
C ASN A 281 -21.97 -4.78 -0.18
N GLY A 282 -22.65 -5.32 0.84
CA GLY A 282 -24.11 -5.32 0.98
C GLY A 282 -24.76 -6.70 0.78
N GLU A 283 -24.04 -7.64 0.16
CA GLU A 283 -24.50 -9.01 -0.08
C GLU A 283 -23.52 -10.04 0.50
N GLU A 284 -22.22 -9.81 0.34
CA GLU A 284 -21.16 -10.73 0.75
C GLU A 284 -19.91 -10.01 1.28
N TRP A 285 -19.05 -10.80 1.92
CA TRP A 285 -17.73 -10.37 2.39
C TRP A 285 -16.68 -10.60 1.30
N ILE A 286 -16.07 -9.52 0.81
CA ILE A 286 -14.98 -9.53 -0.15
C ILE A 286 -13.63 -9.29 0.53
N VAL A 287 -12.61 -10.10 0.23
CA VAL A 287 -11.28 -9.95 0.82
C VAL A 287 -10.61 -8.68 0.30
N SER A 288 -10.32 -7.73 1.19
CA SER A 288 -9.76 -6.41 0.84
C SER A 288 -8.24 -6.35 0.98
N SER A 289 -7.66 -7.13 1.88
CA SER A 289 -6.22 -7.33 1.94
C SER A 289 -5.92 -8.70 2.52
N ALA A 290 -5.07 -9.44 1.82
CA ALA A 290 -4.41 -10.58 2.40
C ALA A 290 -3.31 -10.04 3.31
N GLY A 291 -3.43 -10.22 4.62
CA GLY A 291 -2.39 -9.89 5.60
C GLY A 291 -1.09 -10.72 5.46
N SER A 292 -0.88 -11.35 4.32
CA SER A 292 0.32 -12.07 3.90
C SER A 292 0.41 -11.98 2.37
N ALA A 293 1.63 -11.90 1.83
CA ALA A 293 1.91 -12.01 0.40
C ALA A 293 1.42 -13.34 -0.23
N ASP A 294 0.84 -14.23 0.58
CA ASP A 294 0.33 -15.53 0.17
C ASP A 294 -1.05 -15.48 -0.52
N SER A 295 -1.74 -14.33 -0.66
CA SER A 295 -2.95 -14.30 -1.51
C SER A 295 -3.22 -12.98 -2.24
N LEU A 296 -3.68 -13.10 -3.49
CA LEU A 296 -4.20 -12.02 -4.33
C LEU A 296 -5.69 -12.30 -4.60
N ASN A 297 -6.59 -11.37 -4.28
CA ASN A 297 -8.04 -11.50 -4.51
C ASN A 297 -8.69 -12.78 -3.94
N GLY A 298 -8.28 -13.20 -2.73
CA GLY A 298 -8.89 -14.36 -2.05
C GLY A 298 -8.37 -15.72 -2.48
N PHE A 299 -7.37 -15.80 -3.36
CA PHE A 299 -6.69 -17.05 -3.73
C PHE A 299 -5.38 -17.21 -2.97
N THR A 300 -5.26 -18.23 -2.12
CA THR A 300 -4.02 -18.57 -1.43
C THR A 300 -3.02 -19.29 -2.33
N ALA A 301 -1.73 -19.03 -2.11
CA ALA A 301 -0.65 -19.78 -2.75
C ALA A 301 -0.82 -21.26 -2.40
N SER A 302 -1.01 -22.09 -3.42
CA SER A 302 -1.13 -23.54 -3.25
C SER A 302 0.15 -24.07 -2.62
N THR A 303 0.06 -24.57 -1.39
CA THR A 303 1.17 -25.27 -0.71
C THR A 303 1.32 -26.72 -1.18
N THR A 304 0.49 -27.14 -2.13
CA THR A 304 0.61 -28.47 -2.72
C THR A 304 1.69 -28.42 -3.80
N THR A 305 2.76 -29.19 -3.60
CA THR A 305 3.84 -29.38 -4.59
C THR A 305 3.40 -30.20 -5.80
N SER A 306 2.12 -30.57 -5.88
CA SER A 306 1.53 -31.13 -7.09
C SER A 306 1.60 -30.08 -8.19
N PRO A 307 2.36 -30.32 -9.27
CA PRO A 307 2.38 -29.43 -10.41
C PRO A 307 0.95 -29.20 -10.86
N ASN A 308 0.56 -27.94 -11.09
CA ASN A 308 -0.58 -27.67 -11.96
C ASN A 308 -0.23 -28.26 -13.32
N SER A 309 -0.65 -29.49 -13.59
CA SER A 309 -0.57 -30.03 -14.93
C SER A 309 -1.59 -29.26 -15.73
N ILE A 310 -1.14 -28.26 -16.49
CA ILE A 310 -1.82 -27.93 -17.73
C ILE A 310 -1.92 -29.28 -18.44
N PRO A 311 -3.11 -29.81 -18.74
CA PRO A 311 -3.25 -31.05 -19.49
C PRO A 311 -2.84 -30.74 -20.92
N VAL A 312 -1.55 -30.55 -21.13
CA VAL A 312 -0.95 -30.51 -22.46
C VAL A 312 -1.05 -31.88 -23.07
N ARG A 313 -1.20 -32.96 -22.27
CA ARG A 313 -1.27 -34.37 -22.66
C ARG A 313 -2.61 -35.03 -22.32
N ASN A 314 -3.14 -35.89 -23.20
CA ASN A 314 -4.33 -36.71 -22.90
C ASN A 314 -4.01 -37.88 -21.94
N GLU A 315 -5.02 -38.70 -21.59
CA GLU A 315 -4.89 -39.87 -20.68
C GLU A 315 -3.86 -40.92 -21.13
N SER A 316 -3.38 -40.85 -22.38
CA SER A 316 -2.32 -41.69 -22.94
C SER A 316 -0.95 -40.99 -23.05
N GLY A 317 -0.81 -39.76 -22.53
CA GLY A 317 0.45 -39.02 -22.49
C GLY A 317 0.79 -38.21 -23.76
N ILE A 318 -0.16 -37.94 -24.66
CA ILE A 318 0.08 -37.32 -25.98
C ILE A 318 -0.28 -35.83 -26.00
N ILE A 319 0.62 -34.97 -26.51
CA ILE A 319 0.41 -33.51 -26.57
C ILE A 319 -0.53 -33.09 -27.71
N SER A 320 -1.40 -32.10 -27.50
CA SER A 320 -2.13 -31.43 -28.60
C SER A 320 -1.14 -30.71 -29.53
N GLY A 321 -0.83 -31.32 -30.68
CA GLY A 321 0.26 -30.93 -31.58
C GLY A 321 1.39 -31.95 -31.69
N SER A 322 1.28 -33.10 -31.03
CA SER A 322 2.14 -34.26 -31.24
C SER A 322 2.04 -34.69 -32.70
N ILE A 323 3.16 -34.59 -33.42
CA ILE A 323 3.35 -35.33 -34.66
C ILE A 323 3.59 -36.77 -34.25
N ASP A 324 2.50 -37.54 -34.15
CA ASP A 324 2.51 -38.99 -33.99
C ASP A 324 3.04 -39.66 -35.27
N GLY A 325 4.20 -39.24 -35.74
CA GLY A 325 4.96 -39.93 -36.75
C GLY A 325 5.41 -41.24 -36.13
N ASN A 326 4.60 -42.29 -36.30
CA ASN A 326 5.10 -43.65 -36.36
C ASN A 326 6.45 -43.63 -37.10
N ALA A 327 7.52 -44.16 -36.50
CA ALA A 327 8.84 -44.22 -37.13
C ALA A 327 8.86 -44.95 -38.48
N GLU A 328 7.78 -45.65 -38.84
CA GLU A 328 7.58 -46.35 -40.11
C GLU A 328 6.88 -45.50 -41.19
N LEU A 329 6.29 -44.35 -40.83
CA LEU A 329 5.46 -43.54 -41.73
C LEU A 329 5.90 -42.07 -41.75
N LEU A 330 6.31 -41.57 -42.91
CA LEU A 330 6.51 -40.15 -43.16
C LEU A 330 5.24 -39.60 -43.85
N GLY A 331 4.60 -38.57 -43.30
CA GLY A 331 3.42 -37.95 -43.93
C GLY A 331 2.26 -38.90 -44.24
N GLY A 332 2.13 -40.01 -43.50
CA GLY A 332 1.08 -41.02 -43.69
C GLY A 332 1.32 -42.05 -44.79
N ARG A 333 2.53 -42.12 -45.37
CA ARG A 333 2.94 -43.11 -46.38
C ARG A 333 4.10 -43.98 -45.90
N ALA A 334 4.15 -45.23 -46.36
CA ALA A 334 5.23 -46.17 -46.04
C ALA A 334 6.49 -45.84 -46.85
N ALA A 335 7.68 -46.25 -46.37
CA ALA A 335 8.93 -46.04 -47.09
C ALA A 335 8.92 -46.58 -48.54
N SER A 336 8.16 -47.66 -48.79
CA SER A 336 7.95 -48.24 -50.13
C SER A 336 7.16 -47.35 -51.09
N ASP A 337 6.43 -46.36 -50.59
CA ASP A 337 5.62 -45.43 -51.39
C ASP A 337 6.45 -44.26 -51.93
N TYR A 338 7.71 -44.15 -51.54
CA TYR A 338 8.63 -43.09 -51.98
C TYR A 338 9.61 -43.61 -53.04
N ALA A 339 9.75 -42.86 -54.13
CA ALA A 339 10.80 -43.13 -55.11
C ALA A 339 12.17 -42.65 -54.57
N LEU A 340 13.17 -43.53 -54.59
CA LEU A 340 14.56 -43.17 -54.33
C LEU A 340 15.06 -42.21 -55.44
N ALA A 341 15.99 -41.32 -55.12
CA ALA A 341 16.52 -40.32 -56.08
C ALA A 341 17.13 -40.96 -57.34
N GLU A 342 17.65 -42.18 -57.23
CA GLU A 342 18.15 -43.00 -58.34
C GLU A 342 17.05 -43.50 -59.29
N ASN A 343 15.79 -43.55 -58.85
CA ASN A 343 14.63 -43.99 -59.62
C ASN A 343 13.89 -42.81 -60.27
N ILE A 344 14.36 -41.58 -60.08
CA ILE A 344 13.87 -40.39 -60.78
C ILE A 344 14.68 -40.28 -62.08
N PRO A 345 14.06 -40.40 -63.27
CA PRO A 345 14.79 -40.21 -64.52
C PRO A 345 15.47 -38.84 -64.50
N VAL A 346 16.81 -38.83 -64.60
CA VAL A 346 17.55 -37.58 -64.75
C VAL A 346 17.00 -36.89 -66.01
N PRO A 347 16.65 -35.59 -65.97
CA PRO A 347 16.08 -34.93 -67.13
C PRO A 347 17.07 -34.99 -68.31
N PRO A 348 16.61 -35.28 -69.55
CA PRO A 348 17.47 -35.29 -70.72
C PRO A 348 18.16 -33.92 -70.86
N LYS A 349 19.46 -33.92 -71.15
CA LYS A 349 20.21 -32.66 -71.32
C LYS A 349 20.16 -32.22 -72.78
N PHE A 350 20.05 -30.92 -72.98
CA PHE A 350 19.96 -30.30 -74.30
C PHE A 350 20.82 -29.04 -74.35
N ALA A 351 21.56 -28.88 -75.44
CA ALA A 351 22.28 -27.65 -75.76
C ALA A 351 22.11 -27.33 -77.25
N LYS A 352 22.08 -26.04 -77.59
CA LYS A 352 22.04 -25.57 -78.97
C LYS A 352 22.89 -24.31 -79.17
N GLY A 353 23.35 -24.09 -80.38
CA GLY A 353 24.09 -22.89 -80.74
C GLY A 353 24.15 -22.66 -82.24
N THR A 354 24.83 -21.59 -82.65
CA THR A 354 25.07 -21.26 -84.05
C THR A 354 26.52 -20.85 -84.28
N TYR A 355 27.08 -21.15 -85.45
CA TYR A 355 28.40 -20.65 -85.86
C TYR A 355 28.47 -20.48 -87.38
N THR A 356 29.47 -19.71 -87.83
CA THR A 356 29.87 -19.65 -89.24
C THR A 356 31.10 -20.54 -89.43
N GLY A 357 31.08 -21.41 -90.42
CA GLY A 357 32.15 -22.34 -90.69
C GLY A 357 33.42 -21.64 -91.18
N ASP A 358 34.57 -22.14 -90.74
CA ASP A 358 35.89 -21.58 -91.03
C ASP A 358 36.73 -22.45 -91.99
N GLY A 359 36.17 -23.57 -92.48
CA GLY A 359 36.85 -24.47 -93.40
C GLY A 359 37.92 -25.35 -92.73
N THR A 360 37.93 -25.46 -91.41
CA THR A 360 38.84 -26.36 -90.69
C THR A 360 38.26 -27.77 -90.61
N PRO A 361 38.94 -28.81 -91.09
CA PRO A 361 38.56 -30.21 -90.83
C PRO A 361 38.60 -30.51 -89.33
N SER A 362 37.70 -31.36 -88.84
CA SER A 362 37.65 -31.78 -87.43
C SER A 362 37.55 -30.63 -86.42
N LYS A 363 36.73 -29.61 -86.67
CA LYS A 363 36.49 -28.54 -85.69
C LYS A 363 35.74 -29.07 -84.47
N GLN A 364 36.26 -28.78 -83.29
CA GLN A 364 35.70 -29.22 -82.02
C GLN A 364 34.79 -28.17 -81.39
N PHE A 365 33.71 -28.64 -80.77
CA PHE A 365 32.75 -27.84 -80.02
C PHE A 365 32.59 -28.40 -78.61
N PRO A 366 33.09 -27.70 -77.57
CA PRO A 366 32.93 -28.14 -76.19
C PRO A 366 31.49 -27.95 -75.70
N LEU A 367 31.05 -28.89 -74.87
CA LEU A 367 29.72 -28.96 -74.26
C LEU A 367 29.83 -29.18 -72.74
N ALA A 368 28.76 -28.90 -72.02
CA ALA A 368 28.69 -29.17 -70.57
C ALA A 368 28.38 -30.65 -70.26
N PHE A 369 28.14 -31.47 -71.27
CA PHE A 369 27.81 -32.89 -71.17
C PHE A 369 28.27 -33.64 -72.42
N THR A 370 28.44 -34.96 -72.31
CA THR A 370 28.75 -35.84 -73.44
C THR A 370 27.45 -36.14 -74.18
N PRO A 371 27.26 -35.68 -75.43
CA PRO A 371 26.02 -35.93 -76.15
C PRO A 371 25.94 -37.39 -76.61
N ASP A 372 24.72 -37.89 -76.81
CA ASP A 372 24.45 -39.14 -77.54
C ASP A 372 24.04 -38.87 -78.99
N LEU A 373 23.57 -37.66 -79.27
CA LEU A 373 23.19 -37.22 -80.61
C LEU A 373 23.53 -35.74 -80.79
N VAL A 374 24.17 -35.43 -81.91
CA VAL A 374 24.39 -34.07 -82.38
C VAL A 374 23.85 -33.91 -83.80
N LYS A 375 23.07 -32.85 -84.03
CA LYS A 375 22.64 -32.44 -85.37
C LYS A 375 23.30 -31.12 -85.72
N ILE A 376 23.88 -31.02 -86.90
CA ILE A 376 24.46 -29.79 -87.43
C ILE A 376 23.74 -29.45 -88.73
N THR A 377 22.90 -28.43 -88.69
CA THR A 377 22.01 -28.04 -89.78
C THR A 377 22.55 -26.77 -90.45
N PRO A 378 22.92 -26.80 -91.73
CA PRO A 378 23.24 -25.59 -92.46
C PRO A 378 21.99 -24.75 -92.65
N ILE A 379 22.15 -23.43 -92.59
CA ILE A 379 21.10 -22.48 -92.98
C ILE A 379 21.08 -22.31 -94.51
N SER A 380 22.16 -22.70 -95.19
CA SER A 380 22.27 -22.71 -96.66
C SER A 380 21.66 -23.98 -97.27
N THR A 381 21.12 -23.86 -98.48
CA THR A 381 20.66 -24.99 -99.31
C THR A 381 21.81 -25.76 -99.98
N GLU A 382 23.01 -25.19 -99.98
CA GLU A 382 24.19 -25.72 -100.70
C GLU A 382 25.02 -26.70 -99.86
N ASP A 383 24.61 -26.97 -98.62
CA ASP A 383 25.28 -27.94 -97.75
C ASP A 383 24.27 -28.87 -97.09
N THR A 384 24.77 -29.99 -96.57
CA THR A 384 23.92 -31.02 -96.00
C THR A 384 24.00 -31.05 -94.48
N GLN A 385 22.86 -31.31 -93.83
CA GLN A 385 22.80 -31.59 -92.41
C GLN A 385 23.63 -32.82 -92.05
N LEU A 386 24.44 -32.70 -90.99
CA LEU A 386 25.10 -33.81 -90.34
C LEU A 386 24.32 -34.28 -89.11
N VAL A 387 24.35 -35.58 -88.89
CA VAL A 387 23.83 -36.27 -87.71
C VAL A 387 24.94 -37.14 -87.15
N ILE A 388 25.38 -36.87 -85.92
CA ILE A 388 26.48 -37.57 -85.28
C ILE A 388 25.93 -38.26 -84.03
N GLU A 389 26.04 -39.58 -83.96
CA GLU A 389 25.45 -40.40 -82.89
C GLU A 389 26.48 -41.30 -82.18
N SER A 390 27.75 -41.20 -82.58
CA SER A 390 28.79 -42.14 -82.16
C SER A 390 30.17 -41.50 -82.13
N GLN A 391 31.08 -42.12 -81.37
CA GLN A 391 32.51 -41.81 -81.39
C GLN A 391 33.21 -42.30 -82.66
N LEU A 392 32.57 -43.21 -83.42
CA LEU A 392 33.14 -43.84 -84.61
C LEU A 392 32.87 -43.05 -85.89
N GLY A 393 31.86 -42.18 -85.90
CA GLY A 393 31.46 -41.45 -87.09
C GLY A 393 30.04 -40.90 -87.03
N GLY A 394 29.76 -39.98 -87.96
CA GLY A 394 28.43 -39.41 -88.20
C GLY A 394 27.89 -39.77 -89.57
N TYR A 395 26.79 -39.13 -89.93
CA TYR A 395 26.11 -39.31 -91.19
C TYR A 395 25.67 -37.97 -91.76
N ALA A 396 25.48 -37.91 -93.08
CA ALA A 396 24.81 -36.82 -93.77
C ALA A 396 23.54 -37.32 -94.46
N TYR A 397 22.52 -36.48 -94.56
CA TYR A 397 21.37 -36.78 -95.41
C TYR A 397 21.73 -36.76 -96.90
N GLN A 398 21.18 -37.67 -97.69
CA GLN A 398 21.32 -37.64 -99.14
C GLN A 398 20.00 -37.99 -99.80
N VAL A 399 19.65 -37.23 -100.84
CA VAL A 399 18.52 -37.58 -101.71
C VAL A 399 18.99 -38.64 -102.70
N THR A 400 18.32 -39.78 -102.69
CA THR A 400 18.53 -40.91 -103.61
C THR A 400 17.30 -41.11 -104.49
N SER A 401 17.40 -41.99 -105.49
CA SER A 401 16.25 -42.34 -106.37
C SER A 401 15.08 -42.96 -105.62
N THR A 402 15.29 -43.49 -104.41
CA THR A 402 14.26 -44.13 -103.57
C THR A 402 13.80 -43.25 -102.39
N GLY A 403 14.35 -42.05 -102.22
CA GLY A 403 13.99 -41.13 -101.13
C GLY A 403 15.21 -40.58 -100.38
N LEU A 404 15.00 -40.10 -99.16
CA LEU A 404 16.07 -39.60 -98.27
C LEU A 404 16.73 -40.76 -97.52
N SER A 405 18.05 -40.85 -97.58
CA SER A 405 18.86 -41.83 -96.83
C SER A 405 20.00 -41.13 -96.08
N LEU A 406 20.54 -41.80 -95.05
CA LEU A 406 21.77 -41.37 -94.40
C LEU A 406 22.98 -42.04 -95.07
N ILE A 407 24.04 -41.27 -95.32
CA ILE A 407 25.32 -41.76 -95.82
C ILE A 407 26.44 -41.37 -94.87
N GLY A 408 27.47 -42.22 -94.76
CA GLY A 408 28.58 -42.03 -93.84
C GLY A 408 28.73 -43.20 -92.89
N GLY A 409 29.03 -42.91 -91.62
CA GLY A 409 29.33 -43.88 -90.57
C GLY A 409 30.79 -43.91 -90.14
N ASP A 410 31.60 -42.95 -90.62
CA ASP A 410 33.00 -42.79 -90.26
C ASP A 410 33.33 -41.34 -89.83
N LEU A 411 34.58 -41.11 -89.42
CA LEU A 411 35.05 -39.83 -88.90
C LEU A 411 34.98 -38.68 -89.92
N SER A 412 34.87 -38.96 -91.22
CA SER A 412 34.70 -37.91 -92.23
C SER A 412 33.37 -37.15 -92.07
N TYR A 413 32.42 -37.71 -91.34
CA TYR A 413 31.11 -37.10 -91.04
C TYR A 413 30.98 -36.60 -89.59
N GLY A 414 32.09 -36.54 -88.86
CA GLY A 414 32.16 -36.04 -87.48
C GLY A 414 32.06 -37.15 -86.44
N ALA A 415 32.30 -36.81 -85.17
CA ALA A 415 32.29 -37.77 -84.07
C ALA A 415 31.94 -37.10 -82.74
N ILE A 416 31.37 -37.87 -81.83
CA ILE A 416 31.15 -37.49 -80.43
C ILE A 416 32.44 -37.73 -79.64
N GLY A 417 32.74 -36.84 -78.68
CA GLY A 417 33.80 -37.02 -77.70
C GLY A 417 33.31 -36.68 -76.30
N THR A 418 34.16 -36.93 -75.29
CA THR A 418 33.83 -36.60 -73.89
C THR A 418 33.57 -35.10 -73.76
N ASN A 419 32.31 -34.76 -73.47
CA ASN A 419 31.82 -33.39 -73.36
C ASN A 419 32.08 -32.51 -74.60
N LEU A 420 32.09 -33.09 -75.80
CA LEU A 420 32.27 -32.35 -77.04
C LEU A 420 31.70 -33.09 -78.25
N PHE A 421 31.62 -32.40 -79.39
CA PHE A 421 31.52 -33.03 -80.70
C PHE A 421 32.50 -32.41 -81.68
N THR A 422 32.81 -33.16 -82.74
CA THR A 422 33.77 -32.78 -83.77
C THR A 422 33.10 -32.86 -85.15
N THR A 423 33.32 -31.87 -86.01
CA THR A 423 32.82 -31.87 -87.40
C THR A 423 33.63 -32.82 -88.29
N GLY A 424 33.23 -32.98 -89.55
CA GLY A 424 33.87 -33.94 -90.48
C GLY A 424 35.38 -33.75 -90.63
N SER A 425 36.11 -34.86 -90.67
CA SER A 425 37.58 -34.88 -90.76
C SER A 425 38.15 -34.84 -92.17
N ASP A 426 37.31 -34.92 -93.20
CA ASP A 426 37.75 -34.90 -94.60
C ASP A 426 37.98 -33.47 -95.13
N SER A 427 38.57 -33.37 -96.32
CA SER A 427 38.77 -32.09 -97.00
C SER A 427 37.46 -31.39 -97.39
N ASN A 428 36.31 -32.06 -97.30
CA ASN A 428 35.00 -31.45 -97.59
C ASN A 428 34.50 -30.58 -96.43
N CYS A 429 35.19 -30.61 -95.28
CA CYS A 429 34.90 -29.80 -94.09
C CYS A 429 33.41 -29.88 -93.70
N ARG A 430 32.87 -31.10 -93.69
CA ARG A 430 31.43 -31.33 -93.50
C ARG A 430 30.97 -30.75 -92.16
N GLY A 431 29.90 -29.94 -92.20
CA GLY A 431 29.43 -29.20 -91.03
C GLY A 431 30.30 -28.00 -90.64
N ASN A 432 31.37 -27.67 -91.35
CA ASN A 432 32.21 -26.52 -91.05
C ASN A 432 32.75 -25.85 -92.33
N LYS A 433 31.99 -25.87 -93.42
CA LYS A 433 32.43 -25.26 -94.69
C LYS A 433 32.61 -23.75 -94.51
N LEU A 434 33.65 -23.23 -95.16
CA LEU A 434 34.02 -21.82 -95.08
C LEU A 434 32.81 -20.92 -95.46
N ASN A 435 32.50 -19.95 -94.61
CA ASN A 435 31.43 -18.97 -94.78
C ASN A 435 29.98 -19.52 -94.80
N VAL A 436 29.76 -20.77 -94.40
CA VAL A 436 28.40 -21.34 -94.23
C VAL A 436 27.96 -21.21 -92.77
N LYS A 437 26.74 -20.72 -92.52
CA LYS A 437 26.18 -20.62 -91.17
C LYS A 437 25.45 -21.91 -90.80
N TYR A 438 25.71 -22.42 -89.60
CA TYR A 438 25.12 -23.64 -89.06
C TYR A 438 24.40 -23.39 -87.74
N ILE A 439 23.38 -24.19 -87.49
CA ILE A 439 22.74 -24.40 -86.19
C ILE A 439 23.14 -25.79 -85.72
N TRP A 440 23.62 -25.92 -84.50
CA TRP A 440 23.86 -27.23 -83.90
C TRP A 440 22.95 -27.46 -82.70
N GLU A 441 22.56 -28.72 -82.52
CA GLU A 441 21.75 -29.22 -81.41
C GLU A 441 22.42 -30.48 -80.87
N ALA A 442 22.65 -30.53 -79.56
CA ALA A 442 23.26 -31.65 -78.87
C ALA A 442 22.29 -32.16 -77.80
N TYR A 443 22.12 -33.48 -77.76
CA TYR A 443 21.19 -34.17 -76.87
C TYR A 443 21.93 -35.24 -76.10
N GLN A 444 21.66 -35.35 -74.79
CA GLN A 444 22.01 -36.51 -73.98
C GLN A 444 20.72 -37.15 -73.48
N GLN A 445 20.44 -38.36 -73.95
CA GLN A 445 19.41 -39.23 -73.41
C GLN A 445 20.04 -40.03 -72.26
N ASN A 446 19.38 -40.11 -71.10
CA ASN A 446 19.87 -40.97 -70.01
C ASN A 446 19.49 -42.42 -70.26
#